data_AF-A0A1Y6JVW3-F1
#
_entry.id   AF-A0A1Y6JVW3-F1
#
_cell.length_a   1.000
_cell.length_b   1.000
_cell.length_c   1.000
_cell.angle_alpha   90.00
_cell.angle_beta   90.00
_cell.angle_gamma   90.00
#
_symmetry.space_group_name_H-M   'P 1'
#
loop_
_entity.id
_entity.type
_entity.pdbx_description
1 polymer ?
#
loop_
_entity_poly.entity_id
_entity_poly.type
_entity_poly.pdbx_seq_one_letter_code
_entity_poly.pdbx_strand_id
1 'polypeptide(L)'
;MSLAQKYDLEQHKICQSIGDEQTVVEAGLGNVATLLIFLRLMSDQKILPTTTLIVTDELLKRDKRTSLFSVNEKVNARQLLNLMLATSEPIVALAICQMVREQTARKMSSWYRSLPGYESLKGALANQTGRVRQTVKQTYSGQDLITLGILLSNLPPEDLDLLHQTDVVQHEKYFYASTMLVKKGQLLGGYFWGQNGDSAIAFDRRYLYVVLGATSSYDREVVLAQLVHQKTTALQNGDSDYATPQLAVTAKEPTIAIIGDVYPGEFYTARRQKRNRWDPLVTQGYNYTFEKLQSYLQQTDLNIFNMESALVDDLKDSRLWKLKKFVLGSQPQPTLAAFKQANLNVALMANNHGADYEESGLRESVKYLDQAKMTHIGVGRDIDEATVPLRIKTGQGTLTVFNGYWYNDRNYRQLNVYPLIDKWGVAPITGILLAKIKKERQDHPQNLIVVSPHWGVDFRDVTTKQRRLAKQLVAAGADMIVGHGAHALQGIEMLDGHPVIYGLGNAFFNSDGEFATYPTALPYGGFWEIHLGKQTVGCTLQFIRTNNQVTKFQPNWVTAADFEQIIQGLIQKKSDLSGWNINREDQSLQFNLGR
;
A
#
# COMPACT_ATOMS: atom_id res chain seq x y z
N MET A 1 5.67 -14.20 -9.46
CA MET A 1 4.31 -14.01 -8.91
C MET A 1 4.25 -14.77 -7.59
N SER A 2 3.30 -14.50 -6.71
CA SER A 2 3.13 -15.32 -5.50
C SER A 2 2.35 -16.59 -5.81
N LEU A 3 2.42 -17.58 -4.92
CA LEU A 3 1.55 -18.75 -4.92
C LEU A 3 0.80 -18.81 -3.60
N ALA A 4 -0.50 -19.04 -3.64
CA ALA A 4 -1.31 -19.34 -2.47
C ALA A 4 -2.19 -20.56 -2.74
N GLN A 5 -2.24 -21.52 -1.82
CA GLN A 5 -3.01 -22.75 -2.03
C GLN A 5 -3.82 -23.12 -0.79
N LYS A 6 -5.01 -23.66 -1.03
CA LYS A 6 -5.89 -24.27 -0.04
C LYS A 6 -5.86 -25.77 -0.22
N TYR A 7 -5.48 -26.48 0.83
CA TYR A 7 -5.35 -27.93 0.87
C TYR A 7 -6.39 -28.51 1.83
N ASP A 8 -7.17 -29.48 1.35
CA ASP A 8 -8.15 -30.21 2.15
C ASP A 8 -7.44 -31.36 2.88
N LEU A 9 -7.38 -31.28 4.22
CA LEU A 9 -6.69 -32.28 5.04
C LEU A 9 -7.41 -33.63 5.05
N GLU A 10 -8.74 -33.65 4.88
CA GLU A 10 -9.53 -34.90 4.85
C GLU A 10 -9.43 -35.60 3.49
N GLN A 11 -9.45 -34.81 2.40
CA GLN A 11 -9.40 -35.36 1.04
C GLN A 11 -7.98 -35.51 0.49
N HIS A 12 -6.97 -35.03 1.22
CA HIS A 12 -5.57 -35.03 0.83
C HIS A 12 -5.31 -34.46 -0.57
N LYS A 13 -5.90 -33.31 -0.89
CA LYS A 13 -5.75 -32.65 -2.18
C LYS A 13 -5.78 -31.13 -2.09
N ILE A 14 -5.12 -30.47 -3.04
CA ILE A 14 -5.28 -29.03 -3.26
C ILE A 14 -6.67 -28.82 -3.87
N CYS A 15 -7.49 -27.98 -3.23
CA CYS A 15 -8.83 -27.66 -3.71
C CYS A 15 -8.92 -26.27 -4.35
N GLN A 16 -7.94 -25.38 -4.10
CA GLN A 16 -7.87 -24.06 -4.71
C GLN A 16 -6.40 -23.59 -4.78
N SER A 17 -6.01 -23.00 -5.92
CA SER A 17 -4.69 -22.37 -6.15
C SER A 17 -4.90 -20.93 -6.66
N ILE A 18 -4.11 -19.98 -6.17
CA ILE A 18 -4.05 -18.60 -6.67
C ILE A 18 -2.60 -18.27 -7.00
N GLY A 19 -2.35 -17.74 -8.20
CA GLY A 19 -1.02 -17.33 -8.66
C GLY A 19 -0.26 -18.45 -9.39
N ASP A 20 1.06 -18.39 -9.35
CA ASP A 20 1.95 -19.21 -10.19
C ASP A 20 2.47 -20.45 -9.45
N GLU A 21 2.04 -21.64 -9.86
CA GLU A 21 2.42 -22.92 -9.24
C GLU A 21 3.92 -23.25 -9.38
N GLN A 22 4.64 -22.58 -10.30
CA GLN A 22 6.09 -22.72 -10.46
C GLN A 22 6.88 -21.78 -9.53
N THR A 23 6.21 -21.04 -8.65
CA THR A 23 6.88 -20.14 -7.70
C THR A 23 7.80 -20.93 -6.77
N VAL A 24 9.05 -20.47 -6.67
CA VAL A 24 10.07 -20.98 -5.76
C VAL A 24 10.69 -19.80 -5.01
N VAL A 25 10.95 -19.96 -3.71
CA VAL A 25 11.63 -18.95 -2.90
C VAL A 25 13.07 -19.39 -2.62
N GLU A 26 14.02 -18.51 -2.90
CA GLU A 26 15.44 -18.67 -2.56
C GLU A 26 15.69 -18.40 -1.07
N ALA A 27 15.18 -19.27 -0.21
CA ALA A 27 15.48 -19.32 1.22
C ALA A 27 15.28 -20.76 1.74
N GLY A 28 15.46 -20.95 3.05
CA GLY A 28 15.23 -22.24 3.69
C GLY A 28 13.99 -22.28 4.57
N LEU A 29 13.54 -23.49 4.89
CA LEU A 29 12.43 -23.78 5.80
C LEU A 29 12.89 -24.22 7.21
N GLY A 30 14.15 -23.96 7.54
CA GLY A 30 14.73 -24.34 8.83
C GLY A 30 13.98 -23.75 10.02
N ASN A 31 13.52 -22.50 9.92
CA ASN A 31 12.71 -21.85 10.94
C ASN A 31 11.38 -22.60 11.16
N VAL A 32 10.69 -22.98 10.09
CA VAL A 32 9.43 -23.74 10.13
C VAL A 32 9.64 -25.12 10.73
N ALA A 33 10.66 -25.86 10.26
CA ALA A 33 10.98 -27.19 10.79
C ALA A 33 11.42 -27.14 12.26
N THR A 34 12.17 -26.11 12.66
CA THR A 34 12.55 -25.87 14.06
C THR A 34 11.33 -25.66 14.94
N LEU A 35 10.39 -24.82 14.51
CA LEU A 35 9.13 -24.57 15.21
C LEU A 35 8.32 -25.87 15.38
N LEU A 36 8.14 -26.63 14.29
CA LEU A 36 7.44 -27.91 14.31
C LEU A 36 8.05 -28.89 15.33
N ILE A 37 9.38 -29.07 15.31
CA ILE A 37 10.07 -29.97 16.23
C ILE A 37 9.94 -29.48 17.67
N PHE A 38 10.04 -28.18 17.88
CA PHE A 38 9.91 -27.60 19.22
C PHE A 38 8.52 -27.85 19.81
N LEU A 39 7.46 -27.60 19.03
CA LEU A 39 6.09 -27.89 19.43
C LEU A 39 5.89 -29.39 19.73
N ARG A 40 6.41 -30.29 18.90
CA ARG A 40 6.35 -31.74 19.18
C ARG A 40 7.04 -32.13 20.48
N LEU A 41 8.21 -31.56 20.76
CA LEU A 41 8.92 -31.82 22.01
C LEU A 41 8.19 -31.26 23.23
N MET A 42 7.46 -30.16 23.07
CA MET A 42 6.59 -29.63 24.12
C MET A 42 5.36 -30.51 24.34
N SER A 43 4.72 -30.96 23.25
CA SER A 43 3.59 -31.90 23.25
C SER A 43 3.95 -33.22 23.95
N ASP A 44 5.12 -33.78 23.61
CA ASP A 44 5.70 -34.97 24.23
C ASP A 44 6.18 -34.75 25.69
N GLN A 45 6.03 -33.54 26.24
CA GLN A 45 6.52 -33.12 27.56
C GLN A 45 8.04 -33.29 27.76
N LYS A 46 8.81 -33.42 26.68
CA LYS A 46 10.29 -33.45 26.71
C LYS A 46 10.89 -32.07 26.94
N ILE A 47 10.13 -31.01 26.64
CA ILE A 47 10.45 -29.64 26.98
C ILE A 47 9.21 -29.03 27.62
N LEU A 48 9.29 -28.64 28.89
CA LEU A 48 8.18 -27.99 29.56
C LEU A 48 8.13 -26.51 29.16
N PRO A 49 6.95 -25.85 29.14
CA PRO A 49 6.83 -24.41 28.89
C PRO A 49 7.72 -23.54 29.80
N THR A 50 8.03 -24.04 31.00
CA THR A 50 8.88 -23.41 32.02
C THR A 50 10.37 -23.76 31.89
N THR A 51 10.75 -24.70 31.02
CA THR A 51 12.15 -25.04 30.74
C THR A 51 12.89 -23.77 30.32
N THR A 52 13.96 -23.45 31.04
CA THR A 52 14.68 -22.19 30.89
C THR A 52 16.00 -22.40 30.15
N LEU A 53 16.31 -21.47 29.25
CA LEU A 53 17.60 -21.30 28.61
C LEU A 53 18.28 -20.03 29.17
N ILE A 54 19.59 -20.10 29.43
CA ILE A 54 20.39 -18.91 29.73
C ILE A 54 21.02 -18.44 28.42
N VAL A 55 20.74 -17.20 28.03
CA VAL A 55 21.28 -16.59 26.81
C VAL A 55 22.79 -16.36 26.99
N THR A 56 23.60 -17.03 26.16
CA THR A 56 25.06 -16.89 26.21
C THR A 56 25.57 -15.82 25.25
N ASP A 57 26.75 -15.29 25.53
CA ASP A 57 27.46 -14.41 24.59
C ASP A 57 27.75 -15.11 23.25
N GLU A 58 28.01 -16.42 23.28
CA GLU A 58 28.20 -17.22 22.06
C GLU A 58 26.94 -17.26 21.18
N LEU A 59 25.74 -17.37 21.78
CA LEU A 59 24.47 -17.33 21.05
C LEU A 59 24.29 -15.96 20.38
N LEU A 60 24.51 -14.86 21.10
CA LEU A 60 24.34 -13.49 20.58
C LEU A 60 25.37 -13.14 19.50
N LYS A 61 26.58 -13.68 19.55
CA LYS A 61 27.59 -13.51 18.48
C LYS A 61 27.10 -13.99 17.10
N ARG A 62 26.12 -14.89 17.06
CA ARG A 62 25.52 -15.43 15.82
C ARG A 62 24.49 -14.50 15.20
N ASP A 63 24.03 -13.48 15.93
CA ASP A 63 23.16 -12.42 15.41
C ASP A 63 23.37 -11.09 16.15
N LYS A 64 24.42 -10.37 15.78
CA LYS A 64 24.83 -9.12 16.44
C LYS A 64 23.81 -7.97 16.32
N ARG A 65 22.73 -8.13 15.55
CA ARG A 65 21.71 -7.10 15.32
C ARG A 65 20.46 -7.29 16.18
N THR A 66 20.35 -8.39 16.92
CA THR A 66 19.18 -8.66 17.75
C THR A 66 19.06 -7.67 18.90
N SER A 67 17.82 -7.28 19.21
CA SER A 67 17.48 -6.62 20.47
C SER A 67 16.55 -7.46 21.35
N LEU A 68 16.33 -8.73 20.99
CA LEU A 68 15.37 -9.60 21.66
C LEU A 68 15.91 -10.17 22.97
N PHE A 69 17.22 -10.31 23.10
CA PHE A 69 17.86 -10.97 24.23
C PHE A 69 19.06 -10.19 24.74
N SER A 70 19.33 -10.33 26.03
CA SER A 70 20.52 -9.84 26.73
C SER A 70 21.41 -11.01 27.20
N VAL A 71 22.72 -10.80 27.35
CA VAL A 71 23.61 -11.83 27.89
C VAL A 71 23.19 -12.17 29.33
N ASN A 72 23.18 -13.46 29.66
CA ASN A 72 22.72 -14.03 30.95
C ASN A 72 21.22 -13.89 31.22
N GLU A 73 20.43 -13.41 30.27
CA GLU A 73 18.97 -13.41 30.38
C GLU A 73 18.45 -14.85 30.46
N LYS A 74 17.51 -15.08 31.37
CA LYS A 74 16.78 -16.35 31.48
C LYS A 74 15.51 -16.26 30.65
N VAL A 75 15.40 -17.09 29.63
CA VAL A 75 14.24 -17.14 28.74
C VAL A 75 13.66 -18.55 28.76
N ASN A 76 12.35 -18.67 29.00
CA ASN A 76 11.68 -19.97 29.04
C ASN A 76 11.16 -20.41 27.66
N ALA A 77 10.80 -21.69 27.55
CA ALA A 77 10.33 -22.29 26.30
C ALA A 77 9.08 -21.59 25.75
N ARG A 78 8.13 -21.19 26.62
CA ARG A 78 6.94 -20.46 26.19
C ARG A 78 7.27 -19.08 25.62
N GLN A 79 8.21 -18.37 26.23
CA GLN A 79 8.71 -17.08 25.72
C GLN A 79 9.39 -17.26 24.36
N LEU A 80 10.25 -18.28 24.20
CA LEU A 80 10.88 -18.58 22.91
C LEU A 80 9.86 -18.92 21.83
N LEU A 81 8.81 -19.68 22.15
CA LEU A 81 7.73 -19.98 21.22
C LEU A 81 7.01 -18.69 20.78
N ASN A 82 6.58 -17.87 21.74
CA ASN A 82 5.88 -16.62 21.44
C ASN A 82 6.76 -15.67 20.61
N LEU A 83 8.05 -15.57 20.92
CA LEU A 83 9.00 -14.78 20.13
C LEU A 83 9.20 -15.34 18.72
N MET A 84 9.26 -16.67 18.58
CA MET A 84 9.42 -17.32 17.28
C MET A 84 8.21 -17.02 16.39
N LEU A 85 7.01 -17.18 16.94
CA LEU A 85 5.75 -16.89 16.24
C LEU A 85 5.68 -15.42 15.87
N ALA A 86 5.93 -14.49 16.80
CA ALA A 86 5.73 -13.07 16.61
C ALA A 86 6.84 -12.34 15.82
N THR A 87 8.04 -12.92 15.70
CA THR A 87 9.17 -12.23 15.05
C THR A 87 9.74 -12.99 13.86
N SER A 88 9.67 -14.33 13.90
CA SER A 88 10.42 -15.20 13.00
C SER A 88 11.93 -14.91 12.95
N GLU A 89 12.48 -14.25 13.99
CA GLU A 89 13.87 -13.83 14.01
C GLU A 89 14.81 -15.04 14.18
N PRO A 90 15.83 -15.17 13.32
CA PRO A 90 16.78 -16.29 13.35
C PRO A 90 17.46 -16.55 14.68
N ILE A 91 17.73 -15.52 15.49
CA ILE A 91 18.29 -15.70 16.83
C ILE A 91 17.37 -16.54 17.74
N VAL A 92 16.06 -16.42 17.58
CA VAL A 92 15.08 -17.19 18.35
C VAL A 92 15.12 -18.66 17.93
N ALA A 93 15.20 -18.92 16.61
CA ALA A 93 15.38 -20.29 16.10
C ALA A 93 16.68 -20.93 16.62
N LEU A 94 17.77 -20.16 16.73
CA LEU A 94 19.04 -20.63 17.30
C LEU A 94 18.94 -20.90 18.81
N ALA A 95 18.23 -20.06 19.55
CA ALA A 95 17.96 -20.27 20.97
C ALA A 95 17.16 -21.56 21.21
N ILE A 96 16.11 -21.78 20.40
CA ILE A 96 15.34 -23.04 20.40
C ILE A 96 16.26 -24.23 20.11
N CYS A 97 17.13 -24.14 19.11
CA CYS A 97 18.07 -25.22 18.79
C CYS A 97 19.02 -25.54 19.96
N GLN A 98 19.47 -24.52 20.70
CA GLN A 98 20.30 -24.70 21.88
C GLN A 98 19.52 -25.42 22.99
N MET A 99 18.31 -24.95 23.31
CA MET A 99 17.44 -25.59 24.31
C MET A 99 17.15 -27.05 23.95
N VAL A 100 16.79 -27.34 22.70
CA VAL A 100 16.54 -28.71 22.23
C VAL A 100 17.77 -29.59 22.42
N ARG A 101 18.98 -29.08 22.12
CA ARG A 101 20.22 -29.83 22.32
C ARG A 101 20.46 -30.11 23.80
N GLU A 102 20.26 -29.14 24.67
CA GLU A 102 20.47 -29.27 26.12
C GLU A 102 19.49 -30.27 26.76
N GLN A 103 18.24 -30.29 26.30
CA GLN A 103 17.20 -31.17 26.86
C GLN A 103 17.20 -32.58 26.27
N THR A 104 17.63 -32.75 25.02
CA THR A 104 17.52 -34.05 24.31
C THR A 104 18.85 -34.72 24.01
N ALA A 105 19.97 -34.03 24.24
CA ALA A 105 21.31 -34.42 23.78
C ALA A 105 21.45 -34.65 22.26
N ARG A 106 20.40 -34.31 21.46
CA ARG A 106 20.37 -34.48 20.01
C ARG A 106 20.49 -33.14 19.30
N LYS A 107 21.27 -33.10 18.22
CA LYS A 107 21.39 -31.92 17.34
C LYS A 107 20.10 -31.74 16.52
N MET A 108 19.70 -30.49 16.26
CA MET A 108 18.52 -30.18 15.45
C MET A 108 18.52 -30.83 14.06
N SER A 109 19.68 -30.95 13.40
CA SER A 109 19.80 -31.64 12.11
C SER A 109 19.49 -33.15 12.17
N SER A 110 19.66 -33.78 13.34
CA SER A 110 19.19 -35.16 13.53
C SER A 110 17.67 -35.24 13.58
N TRP A 111 17.02 -34.23 14.15
CA TRP A 111 15.56 -34.14 14.19
C TRP A 111 14.97 -33.89 12.81
N TYR A 112 15.59 -33.02 11.99
CA TYR A 112 15.18 -32.82 10.60
C TYR A 112 15.19 -34.13 9.81
N ARG A 113 16.26 -34.93 9.92
CA ARG A 113 16.38 -36.24 9.26
C ARG A 113 15.32 -37.26 9.70
N SER A 114 14.69 -37.05 10.85
CA SER A 114 13.60 -37.92 11.34
C SER A 114 12.20 -37.43 10.93
N LEU A 115 12.07 -36.28 10.27
CA LEU A 115 10.77 -35.81 9.79
C LEU A 115 10.28 -36.71 8.64
N PRO A 116 9.00 -37.13 8.65
CA PRO A 116 8.40 -37.74 7.48
C PRO A 116 8.51 -36.80 6.28
N GLY A 117 8.94 -37.32 5.11
CA GLY A 117 9.18 -36.50 3.92
C GLY A 117 10.51 -35.72 3.93
N TYR A 118 11.45 -36.01 4.84
CA TYR A 118 12.75 -35.31 4.85
C TYR A 118 13.49 -35.35 3.51
N GLU A 119 13.43 -36.47 2.77
CA GLU A 119 14.16 -36.59 1.50
C GLU A 119 13.75 -35.56 0.45
N SER A 120 12.48 -35.13 0.41
CA SER A 120 12.06 -34.01 -0.45
C SER A 120 12.44 -32.67 0.14
N LEU A 121 12.39 -32.52 1.47
CA LEU A 121 12.65 -31.26 2.17
C LEU A 121 14.15 -30.95 2.36
N LYS A 122 15.07 -31.91 2.15
CA LYS A 122 16.49 -31.76 2.51
C LYS A 122 17.17 -30.54 1.87
N GLY A 123 16.76 -30.17 0.65
CA GLY A 123 17.25 -28.97 -0.04
C GLY A 123 16.79 -27.66 0.61
N ALA A 124 15.63 -27.67 1.26
CA ALA A 124 15.09 -26.52 2.00
C ALA A 124 15.59 -26.45 3.45
N LEU A 125 16.15 -27.52 4.01
CA LEU A 125 16.49 -27.66 5.44
C LEU A 125 18.00 -27.66 5.74
N ALA A 126 18.82 -26.99 4.93
CA ALA A 126 20.27 -27.02 5.11
C ALA A 126 20.79 -26.20 6.31
N ASN A 127 19.98 -25.29 6.88
CA ASN A 127 20.30 -24.60 8.14
C ASN A 127 19.04 -24.33 8.99
N GLN A 128 19.22 -24.05 10.27
CA GLN A 128 18.12 -23.98 11.26
C GLN A 128 17.29 -22.69 11.20
N THR A 129 17.80 -21.65 10.56
CA THR A 129 17.14 -20.34 10.55
C THR A 129 16.42 -20.05 9.25
N GLY A 130 16.66 -20.84 8.21
CA GLY A 130 16.15 -20.59 6.86
C GLY A 130 16.83 -19.41 6.14
N ARG A 131 17.81 -18.74 6.77
CA ARG A 131 18.54 -17.62 6.14
C ARG A 131 19.34 -18.11 4.94
N VAL A 132 19.33 -17.32 3.87
CA VAL A 132 20.22 -17.50 2.72
C VAL A 132 21.68 -17.35 3.15
N ARG A 133 22.54 -18.24 2.69
CA ARG A 133 24.00 -18.18 2.90
C ARG A 133 24.72 -18.27 1.56
N GLN A 134 25.82 -17.54 1.41
CA GLN A 134 26.62 -17.55 0.18
C GLN A 134 27.10 -18.96 -0.21
N THR A 135 27.34 -19.82 0.79
CA THR A 135 27.93 -21.15 0.60
C THR A 135 26.91 -22.29 0.50
N VAL A 136 25.63 -22.02 0.78
CA VAL A 136 24.58 -23.04 0.82
C VAL A 136 23.33 -22.47 0.15
N LYS A 137 23.06 -22.91 -1.07
CA LYS A 137 21.83 -22.59 -1.78
C LYS A 137 20.68 -23.42 -1.18
N GLN A 138 19.58 -22.75 -0.88
CA GLN A 138 18.35 -23.37 -0.39
C GLN A 138 17.18 -22.77 -1.15
N THR A 139 16.23 -23.62 -1.48
CA THR A 139 15.00 -23.23 -2.15
C THR A 139 13.85 -24.05 -1.59
N TYR A 140 12.64 -23.50 -1.64
CA TYR A 140 11.42 -24.26 -1.37
C TYR A 140 10.26 -23.81 -2.25
N SER A 141 9.32 -24.74 -2.45
CA SER A 141 8.11 -24.62 -3.25
C SER A 141 6.85 -24.65 -2.38
N GLY A 142 5.68 -24.45 -3.00
CA GLY A 142 4.39 -24.63 -2.31
C GLY A 142 4.19 -26.05 -1.77
N GLN A 143 4.70 -27.06 -2.48
CA GLN A 143 4.62 -28.45 -2.05
C GLN A 143 5.43 -28.72 -0.77
N ASP A 144 6.58 -28.06 -0.61
CA ASP A 144 7.39 -28.16 0.61
C ASP A 144 6.65 -27.54 1.82
N LEU A 145 5.93 -26.43 1.59
CA LEU A 145 5.07 -25.81 2.62
C LEU A 145 3.90 -26.71 2.99
N ILE A 146 3.24 -27.33 2.01
CA ILE A 146 2.16 -28.28 2.26
C ILE A 146 2.67 -29.47 3.09
N THR A 147 3.85 -29.99 2.74
CA THR A 147 4.48 -31.11 3.46
C THR A 147 4.70 -30.76 4.93
N LEU A 148 5.31 -29.61 5.24
CA LEU A 148 5.49 -29.18 6.64
C LEU A 148 4.16 -28.79 7.31
N GLY A 149 3.22 -28.22 6.57
CA GLY A 149 1.89 -27.86 7.04
C GLY A 149 1.09 -29.08 7.51
N ILE A 150 1.10 -30.17 6.75
CA ILE A 150 0.48 -31.44 7.17
C ILE A 150 1.13 -31.97 8.46
N LEU A 151 2.45 -31.85 8.59
CA LEU A 151 3.13 -32.29 9.81
C LEU A 151 2.78 -31.43 11.03
N LEU A 152 2.51 -30.14 10.83
CA LEU A 152 2.03 -29.22 11.85
C LEU A 152 0.57 -29.50 12.21
N SER A 153 -0.31 -29.74 11.23
CA SER A 153 -1.74 -30.00 11.48
C SER A 153 -2.01 -31.29 12.26
N ASN A 154 -1.03 -32.19 12.32
CA ASN A 154 -1.09 -33.43 13.11
C ASN A 154 -0.75 -33.23 14.60
N LEU A 155 -0.40 -32.01 15.03
CA LEU A 155 -0.27 -31.70 16.45
C LEU A 155 -1.65 -31.78 17.15
N PRO A 156 -1.69 -32.13 18.44
CA PRO A 156 -2.92 -32.06 19.22
C PRO A 156 -3.58 -30.66 19.12
N PRO A 157 -4.93 -30.57 19.14
CA PRO A 157 -5.63 -29.28 19.06
C PRO A 157 -5.16 -28.24 20.08
N GLU A 158 -4.89 -28.66 21.31
CA GLU A 158 -4.36 -27.81 22.38
C GLU A 158 -2.98 -27.22 22.10
N ASP A 159 -2.16 -27.89 21.27
CA ASP A 159 -0.85 -27.40 20.84
C ASP A 159 -0.97 -26.51 19.61
N LEU A 160 -1.93 -26.79 18.72
CA LEU A 160 -2.29 -25.90 17.61
C LEU A 160 -2.78 -24.55 18.12
N ASP A 161 -3.49 -24.53 19.25
CA ASP A 161 -3.94 -23.29 19.89
C ASP A 161 -2.78 -22.35 20.27
N LEU A 162 -1.56 -22.88 20.45
CA LEU A 162 -0.37 -22.06 20.71
C LEU A 162 0.01 -21.20 19.49
N LEU A 163 -0.39 -21.60 18.27
CA LEU A 163 -0.18 -20.86 17.02
C LEU A 163 -1.14 -19.67 16.87
N HIS A 164 -2.10 -19.49 17.78
CA HIS A 164 -2.92 -18.27 17.84
C HIS A 164 -2.14 -17.05 18.36
N GLN A 165 -1.01 -17.24 19.04
CA GLN A 165 -0.26 -16.12 19.62
C GLN A 165 0.46 -15.32 18.52
N THR A 166 -0.10 -14.15 18.17
CA THR A 166 0.43 -13.32 17.08
C THR A 166 1.28 -12.14 17.51
N ASP A 167 1.46 -11.91 18.81
CA ASP A 167 2.19 -10.76 19.34
C ASP A 167 2.80 -10.99 20.73
N VAL A 168 3.85 -10.23 21.03
CA VAL A 168 4.62 -10.35 22.27
C VAL A 168 5.31 -9.02 22.60
N VAL A 169 5.44 -8.70 23.89
CA VAL A 169 6.29 -7.60 24.36
C VAL A 169 7.60 -8.20 24.87
N GLN A 170 8.73 -7.68 24.38
CA GLN A 170 10.07 -8.07 24.82
C GLN A 170 10.93 -6.82 24.93
N HIS A 171 11.57 -6.60 26.09
CA HIS A 171 12.35 -5.39 26.38
C HIS A 171 11.61 -4.08 26.01
N GLU A 172 10.36 -3.95 26.46
CA GLU A 172 9.49 -2.78 26.22
C GLU A 172 9.15 -2.53 24.73
N LYS A 173 9.56 -3.43 23.84
CA LYS A 173 9.22 -3.39 22.42
C LYS A 173 8.09 -4.37 22.13
N TYR A 174 7.08 -3.90 21.41
CA TYR A 174 5.99 -4.72 20.92
C TYR A 174 6.36 -5.34 19.58
N PHE A 175 6.36 -6.67 19.52
CA PHE A 175 6.57 -7.46 18.32
C PHE A 175 5.28 -8.18 17.96
N TYR A 176 5.06 -8.37 16.67
CA TYR A 176 3.90 -9.09 16.18
C TYR A 176 4.17 -9.70 14.81
N ALA A 177 3.72 -10.93 14.64
CA ALA A 177 3.56 -11.56 13.34
C ALA A 177 2.07 -11.83 13.22
N SER A 178 1.35 -10.87 12.64
CA SER A 178 -0.10 -11.01 12.54
C SER A 178 -0.58 -10.88 11.12
N THR A 179 -1.46 -11.83 10.84
CA THR A 179 -2.62 -11.69 9.99
C THR A 179 -3.79 -11.15 10.82
N MET A 180 -4.66 -10.35 10.23
CA MET A 180 -5.94 -9.95 10.82
C MET A 180 -6.95 -11.10 10.82
N LEU A 181 -6.79 -12.11 9.95
CA LEU A 181 -7.69 -13.27 9.87
C LEU A 181 -7.70 -14.09 11.17
N VAL A 182 -6.54 -14.34 11.78
CA VAL A 182 -6.46 -15.02 13.09
C VAL A 182 -7.12 -14.17 14.17
N LYS A 183 -6.84 -12.86 14.20
CA LYS A 183 -7.46 -11.94 15.18
C LYS A 183 -8.98 -11.84 15.05
N LYS A 184 -9.52 -12.04 13.84
CA LYS A 184 -10.96 -12.07 13.55
C LYS A 184 -11.59 -13.46 13.76
N GLY A 185 -10.82 -14.47 14.16
CA GLY A 185 -11.30 -15.85 14.32
C GLY A 185 -11.61 -16.56 13.00
N GLN A 186 -11.10 -16.06 11.88
CA GLN A 186 -11.30 -16.65 10.55
C GLN A 186 -10.27 -17.75 10.24
N LEU A 187 -9.15 -17.76 10.97
CA LEU A 187 -8.14 -18.82 10.99
C LEU A 187 -7.88 -19.22 12.43
N LEU A 188 -7.61 -20.52 12.67
CA LEU A 188 -7.24 -21.08 13.98
C LEU A 188 -5.76 -20.84 14.35
N GLY A 189 -5.02 -20.10 13.53
CA GLY A 189 -3.61 -19.84 13.77
C GLY A 189 -2.74 -20.23 12.59
N GLY A 190 -1.45 -20.05 12.78
CA GLY A 190 -0.47 -20.30 11.74
C GLY A 190 0.90 -19.77 12.09
N TYR A 191 1.82 -19.94 11.16
CA TYR A 191 3.15 -19.38 11.22
C TYR A 191 3.38 -18.49 9.99
N PHE A 192 3.84 -17.27 10.24
CA PHE A 192 3.93 -16.19 9.27
C PHE A 192 5.35 -15.64 9.29
N TRP A 193 6.09 -15.81 8.19
CA TRP A 193 7.51 -15.46 8.14
C TRP A 193 7.91 -14.85 6.79
N GLY A 194 9.21 -14.60 6.64
CA GLY A 194 9.81 -14.03 5.43
C GLY A 194 10.24 -12.58 5.64
N GLN A 195 11.14 -12.09 4.79
CA GLN A 195 11.78 -10.77 4.96
C GLN A 195 10.76 -9.62 4.97
N ASN A 196 9.66 -9.78 4.21
CA ASN A 196 8.55 -8.83 4.18
C ASN A 196 7.23 -9.46 4.69
N GLY A 197 7.31 -10.59 5.40
CA GLY A 197 6.14 -11.41 5.70
C GLY A 197 5.51 -12.00 4.43
N ASP A 198 6.33 -12.52 3.53
CA ASP A 198 5.92 -13.00 2.20
C ASP A 198 5.32 -14.42 2.22
N SER A 199 5.49 -15.16 3.31
CA SER A 199 5.17 -16.58 3.39
C SER A 199 4.31 -16.91 4.61
N ALA A 200 3.48 -17.94 4.48
CA ALA A 200 2.63 -18.44 5.55
C ALA A 200 2.32 -19.94 5.42
N ILE A 201 2.09 -20.54 6.59
CA ILE A 201 1.32 -21.76 6.79
C ILE A 201 0.24 -21.40 7.80
N ALA A 202 -1.02 -21.57 7.45
CA ALA A 202 -2.13 -21.28 8.35
C ALA A 202 -3.21 -22.36 8.27
N PHE A 203 -4.06 -22.43 9.28
CA PHE A 203 -5.00 -23.53 9.43
C PHE A 203 -6.40 -23.04 9.80
N ASP A 204 -7.40 -23.77 9.35
CA ASP A 204 -8.68 -23.89 10.04
C ASP A 204 -8.94 -25.36 10.41
N ARG A 205 -10.16 -25.74 10.81
CA ARG A 205 -10.47 -27.11 11.25
C ARG A 205 -10.27 -28.19 10.17
N ARG A 206 -10.39 -27.84 8.89
CA ARG A 206 -10.36 -28.79 7.76
C ARG A 206 -9.28 -28.46 6.74
N TYR A 207 -8.93 -27.19 6.62
CA TYR A 207 -8.09 -26.69 5.54
C TYR A 207 -6.74 -26.19 6.06
N LEU A 208 -5.71 -26.54 5.30
CA LEU A 208 -4.38 -25.95 5.37
C LEU A 208 -4.26 -24.90 4.28
N TYR A 209 -3.78 -23.72 4.64
CA TYR A 209 -3.50 -22.62 3.73
C TYR A 209 -2.00 -22.38 3.68
N VAL A 210 -1.44 -22.31 2.49
CA VAL A 210 -0.03 -21.94 2.30
C VAL A 210 0.07 -20.72 1.40
N VAL A 211 1.01 -19.84 1.72
CA VAL A 211 1.38 -18.71 0.85
C VAL A 211 2.88 -18.67 0.71
N LEU A 212 3.33 -18.42 -0.52
CA LEU A 212 4.71 -18.37 -0.93
C LEU A 212 4.95 -17.13 -1.78
N GLY A 213 5.97 -16.34 -1.43
CA GLY A 213 6.48 -15.28 -2.29
C GLY A 213 5.53 -14.09 -2.50
N ALA A 214 4.66 -13.80 -1.53
CA ALA A 214 3.87 -12.56 -1.56
C ALA A 214 4.79 -11.33 -1.50
N THR A 215 4.40 -10.23 -2.15
CA THR A 215 5.23 -9.02 -2.19
C THR A 215 5.30 -8.27 -0.85
N SER A 216 4.34 -8.51 0.04
CA SER A 216 4.27 -7.94 1.38
C SER A 216 3.39 -8.77 2.31
N SER A 217 3.48 -8.50 3.62
CA SER A 217 2.58 -9.09 4.62
C SER A 217 1.10 -8.78 4.39
N TYR A 218 0.80 -7.66 3.71
CA TYR A 218 -0.56 -7.29 3.31
C TYR A 218 -1.00 -8.07 2.07
N ASP A 219 -0.15 -8.22 1.05
CA ASP A 219 -0.52 -9.05 -0.12
C ASP A 219 -0.75 -10.51 0.29
N ARG A 220 0.07 -11.01 1.23
CA ARG A 220 -0.13 -12.32 1.86
C ARG A 220 -1.48 -12.40 2.59
N GLU A 221 -1.87 -11.34 3.29
CA GLU A 221 -3.19 -11.27 3.93
C GLU A 221 -4.32 -11.40 2.90
N VAL A 222 -4.22 -10.65 1.79
CA VAL A 222 -5.26 -10.63 0.77
C VAL A 222 -5.44 -12.01 0.15
N VAL A 223 -4.36 -12.69 -0.24
CA VAL A 223 -4.48 -14.06 -0.79
C VAL A 223 -5.01 -15.06 0.22
N LEU A 224 -4.62 -14.95 1.49
CA LEU A 224 -5.17 -15.82 2.54
C LEU A 224 -6.67 -15.59 2.70
N ALA A 225 -7.09 -14.33 2.76
CA ALA A 225 -8.50 -13.97 2.87
C ALA A 225 -9.30 -14.50 1.67
N GLN A 226 -8.74 -14.40 0.46
CA GLN A 226 -9.34 -14.96 -0.75
C GLN A 226 -9.58 -16.48 -0.65
N LEU A 227 -8.57 -17.25 -0.23
CA LEU A 227 -8.71 -18.70 -0.06
C LEU A 227 -9.71 -19.08 1.06
N VAL A 228 -9.72 -18.33 2.16
CA VAL A 228 -10.64 -18.55 3.29
C VAL A 228 -12.08 -18.29 2.85
N HIS A 229 -12.30 -17.19 2.13
CA HIS A 229 -13.63 -16.76 1.65
C HIS A 229 -14.04 -17.37 0.30
N GLN A 230 -13.21 -18.24 -0.29
CA GLN A 230 -13.45 -18.87 -1.60
C GLN A 230 -13.64 -17.84 -2.75
N LYS A 231 -12.99 -16.68 -2.67
CA LYS A 231 -12.94 -15.67 -3.75
C LYS A 231 -11.63 -15.84 -4.52
N THR A 232 -11.62 -15.78 -5.85
CA THR A 232 -10.42 -16.06 -6.69
C THR A 232 -9.86 -14.85 -7.45
N THR A 233 -10.58 -13.73 -7.50
CA THR A 233 -10.46 -12.73 -8.58
C THR A 233 -9.26 -11.80 -8.49
N ALA A 234 -9.02 -11.14 -7.34
CA ALA A 234 -8.12 -9.98 -7.31
C ALA A 234 -6.63 -10.29 -7.67
N LEU A 235 -6.21 -11.56 -7.64
CA LEU A 235 -4.81 -11.93 -7.85
C LEU A 235 -4.54 -13.05 -8.86
N GLN A 236 -5.52 -13.83 -9.31
CA GLN A 236 -5.23 -14.93 -10.23
C GLN A 236 -4.69 -14.44 -11.57
N ASN A 237 -5.16 -13.29 -12.08
CA ASN A 237 -4.66 -12.66 -13.32
C ASN A 237 -4.85 -11.13 -13.36
N GLY A 238 -5.22 -10.48 -12.25
CA GLY A 238 -5.65 -9.07 -12.27
C GLY A 238 -7.08 -8.85 -12.80
N ASP A 239 -7.84 -9.91 -13.06
CA ASP A 239 -9.27 -9.80 -13.39
C ASP A 239 -10.06 -9.23 -12.21
N SER A 240 -11.20 -8.59 -12.49
CA SER A 240 -12.09 -7.99 -11.49
C SER A 240 -13.51 -8.49 -11.64
N ASP A 241 -14.19 -8.72 -10.51
CA ASP A 241 -15.63 -8.98 -10.47
C ASP A 241 -16.45 -7.69 -10.62
N TYR A 242 -15.79 -6.53 -10.52
CA TYR A 242 -16.43 -5.22 -10.57
C TYR A 242 -16.31 -4.60 -11.95
N ALA A 243 -17.40 -3.96 -12.39
CA ALA A 243 -17.42 -3.25 -13.65
C ALA A 243 -16.46 -2.05 -13.61
N THR A 244 -15.62 -1.92 -14.65
CA THR A 244 -14.76 -0.75 -14.83
C THR A 244 -15.62 0.49 -15.12
N PRO A 245 -15.56 1.57 -14.31
CA PRO A 245 -16.18 2.84 -14.64
C PRO A 245 -15.72 3.34 -16.01
N GLN A 246 -16.66 3.86 -16.81
CA GLN A 246 -16.35 4.39 -18.13
C GLN A 246 -16.92 5.79 -18.29
N LEU A 247 -16.09 6.70 -18.79
CA LEU A 247 -16.49 8.01 -19.27
C LEU A 247 -16.20 8.13 -20.77
N ALA A 248 -16.93 8.99 -21.45
CA ALA A 248 -16.72 9.30 -22.85
C ALA A 248 -16.55 10.81 -23.04
N VAL A 249 -15.52 11.21 -23.78
CA VAL A 249 -15.31 12.59 -24.22
C VAL A 249 -15.54 12.65 -25.73
N THR A 250 -16.50 13.46 -26.15
CA THR A 250 -16.90 13.59 -27.56
C THR A 250 -16.17 14.72 -28.29
N ALA A 251 -15.39 15.53 -27.58
CA ALA A 251 -14.59 16.57 -28.19
C ALA A 251 -13.61 16.00 -29.23
N LYS A 252 -13.43 16.74 -30.32
CA LYS A 252 -12.54 16.34 -31.42
C LYS A 252 -11.07 16.30 -30.99
N GLU A 253 -10.70 17.25 -30.13
CA GLU A 253 -9.37 17.42 -29.53
C GLU A 253 -9.56 17.43 -28.01
N PRO A 254 -9.67 16.24 -27.38
CA PRO A 254 -10.04 16.13 -25.97
C PRO A 254 -8.89 16.58 -25.07
N THR A 255 -9.21 17.44 -24.09
CA THR A 255 -8.30 17.89 -23.04
C THR A 255 -8.72 17.32 -21.68
N ILE A 256 -7.91 16.42 -21.14
CA ILE A 256 -8.13 15.80 -19.82
C ILE A 256 -7.08 16.34 -18.86
N ALA A 257 -7.50 17.00 -17.78
CA ALA A 257 -6.61 17.56 -16.77
C ALA A 257 -6.60 16.70 -15.49
N ILE A 258 -5.40 16.34 -15.01
CA ILE A 258 -5.19 15.82 -13.66
C ILE A 258 -4.66 16.97 -12.80
N ILE A 259 -5.40 17.32 -11.75
CA ILE A 259 -5.12 18.49 -10.91
C ILE A 259 -4.66 18.04 -9.52
N GLY A 260 -3.90 18.91 -8.86
CA GLY A 260 -3.35 18.68 -7.51
C GLY A 260 -4.38 18.46 -6.39
N ASP A 261 -3.91 18.48 -5.15
CA ASP A 261 -4.72 18.14 -3.98
C ASP A 261 -5.86 19.15 -3.74
N VAL A 262 -7.08 18.66 -3.48
CA VAL A 262 -8.29 19.47 -3.27
C VAL A 262 -8.89 19.16 -1.91
N TYR A 263 -9.11 20.21 -1.12
CA TYR A 263 -9.78 20.12 0.17
C TYR A 263 -10.52 21.43 0.50
N PRO A 264 -11.85 21.42 0.71
CA PRO A 264 -12.63 22.63 1.01
C PRO A 264 -12.20 23.37 2.29
N GLY A 265 -11.70 22.67 3.31
CA GLY A 265 -10.96 23.28 4.43
C GLY A 265 -11.63 23.26 5.80
N GLU A 266 -12.70 22.51 6.03
CA GLU A 266 -13.51 22.60 7.26
C GLU A 266 -12.70 22.39 8.55
N PHE A 267 -11.72 21.48 8.54
CA PHE A 267 -10.75 21.30 9.62
C PHE A 267 -9.99 22.60 9.94
N TYR A 268 -9.50 23.29 8.91
CA TYR A 268 -8.77 24.55 9.07
C TYR A 268 -9.72 25.69 9.45
N THR A 269 -10.96 25.65 8.97
CA THR A 269 -12.01 26.58 9.40
C THR A 269 -12.28 26.51 10.89
N ALA A 270 -12.45 25.31 11.45
CA ALA A 270 -12.59 25.14 12.89
C ALA A 270 -11.39 25.70 13.69
N ARG A 271 -10.17 25.60 13.14
CA ARG A 271 -8.95 26.15 13.76
C ARG A 271 -8.86 27.66 13.64
N ARG A 272 -9.23 28.24 12.50
CA ARG A 272 -9.24 29.70 12.26
C ARG A 272 -10.27 30.38 13.15
N GLN A 273 -11.48 29.83 13.24
CA GLN A 273 -12.55 30.32 14.12
C GLN A 273 -12.14 30.31 15.60
N LYS A 274 -11.53 29.23 16.10
CA LYS A 274 -11.01 29.17 17.49
C LYS A 274 -9.96 30.24 17.81
N ARG A 275 -9.31 30.80 16.78
CA ARG A 275 -8.28 31.84 16.89
C ARG A 275 -8.79 33.22 16.50
N ASN A 276 -10.10 33.39 16.27
CA ASN A 276 -10.73 34.61 15.77
C ASN A 276 -10.04 35.16 14.51
N ARG A 277 -9.62 34.28 13.60
CA ARG A 277 -9.03 34.65 12.31
C ARG A 277 -10.09 34.68 11.23
N TRP A 278 -9.89 35.55 10.24
CA TRP A 278 -10.69 35.57 9.02
C TRP A 278 -10.64 34.18 8.34
N ASP A 279 -11.80 33.75 7.84
CA ASP A 279 -11.98 32.46 7.20
C ASP A 279 -12.72 32.63 5.85
N PRO A 280 -12.11 32.25 4.73
CA PRO A 280 -12.70 32.41 3.40
C PRO A 280 -13.89 31.46 3.18
N LEU A 281 -13.86 30.25 3.73
CA LEU A 281 -14.94 29.28 3.53
C LEU A 281 -16.24 29.77 4.18
N VAL A 282 -16.14 30.39 5.36
CA VAL A 282 -17.27 30.97 6.10
C VAL A 282 -17.74 32.27 5.48
N THR A 283 -16.81 33.17 5.10
CA THR A 283 -17.18 34.52 4.66
C THR A 283 -17.47 34.65 3.17
N GLN A 284 -16.89 33.78 2.34
CA GLN A 284 -17.00 33.81 0.87
C GLN A 284 -17.66 32.54 0.30
N GLY A 285 -17.72 31.45 1.07
CA GLY A 285 -18.33 30.20 0.66
C GLY A 285 -17.38 29.23 -0.08
N TYR A 286 -17.91 28.06 -0.46
CA TYR A 286 -17.14 26.96 -1.05
C TYR A 286 -16.59 27.27 -2.45
N ASN A 287 -17.26 28.14 -3.20
CA ASN A 287 -16.85 28.49 -4.56
C ASN A 287 -15.63 29.40 -4.63
N TYR A 288 -15.36 30.15 -3.56
CA TYR A 288 -14.38 31.24 -3.55
C TYR A 288 -12.99 30.82 -4.03
N THR A 289 -12.56 29.60 -3.69
CA THR A 289 -11.23 29.10 -4.05
C THR A 289 -11.05 28.85 -5.55
N PHE A 290 -12.15 28.58 -6.26
CA PHE A 290 -12.12 28.26 -7.69
C PHE A 290 -12.18 29.50 -8.59
N GLU A 291 -12.68 30.63 -8.09
CA GLU A 291 -13.10 31.79 -8.91
C GLU A 291 -12.07 32.26 -9.95
N LYS A 292 -10.78 32.33 -9.59
CA LYS A 292 -9.73 32.81 -10.50
C LYS A 292 -9.38 31.83 -11.62
N LEU A 293 -9.59 30.54 -11.41
CA LEU A 293 -9.30 29.47 -12.37
C LEU A 293 -10.57 28.86 -12.97
N GLN A 294 -11.75 29.35 -12.55
CA GLN A 294 -13.05 28.85 -12.97
C GLN A 294 -13.20 28.80 -14.48
N SER A 295 -12.83 29.90 -15.17
CA SER A 295 -12.93 29.99 -16.62
C SER A 295 -12.08 28.95 -17.36
N TYR A 296 -10.94 28.57 -16.79
CA TYR A 296 -10.07 27.52 -17.33
C TYR A 296 -10.66 26.13 -17.09
N LEU A 297 -11.15 25.87 -15.87
CA LEU A 297 -11.76 24.58 -15.54
C LEU A 297 -12.98 24.25 -16.42
N GLN A 298 -13.70 25.27 -16.89
CA GLN A 298 -14.83 25.11 -17.82
C GLN A 298 -14.41 24.81 -19.26
N GLN A 299 -13.15 25.03 -19.62
CA GLN A 299 -12.63 24.78 -20.97
C GLN A 299 -12.07 23.37 -21.12
N THR A 300 -11.68 22.72 -20.03
CA THR A 300 -11.23 21.32 -20.05
C THR A 300 -12.44 20.38 -20.13
N ASP A 301 -12.32 19.30 -20.91
CA ASP A 301 -13.42 18.35 -21.09
C ASP A 301 -13.64 17.48 -19.85
N LEU A 302 -12.55 17.15 -19.13
CA LEU A 302 -12.57 16.42 -17.87
C LEU A 302 -11.47 16.90 -16.93
N ASN A 303 -11.83 17.16 -15.68
CA ASN A 303 -10.93 17.44 -14.56
C ASN A 303 -10.98 16.29 -13.53
N ILE A 304 -9.83 15.63 -13.37
CA ILE A 304 -9.57 14.56 -12.40
C ILE A 304 -8.78 15.16 -11.25
N PHE A 305 -9.22 14.97 -10.01
CA PHE A 305 -8.63 15.65 -8.85
C PHE A 305 -8.44 14.72 -7.65
N ASN A 306 -7.39 14.96 -6.87
CA ASN A 306 -7.16 14.23 -5.62
C ASN A 306 -7.99 14.83 -4.48
N MET A 307 -8.99 14.08 -4.01
CA MET A 307 -9.96 14.53 -3.01
C MET A 307 -9.49 14.17 -1.60
N GLU A 308 -8.96 15.15 -0.87
CA GLU A 308 -8.30 14.92 0.43
C GLU A 308 -9.23 15.10 1.64
N SER A 309 -10.47 14.68 1.50
CA SER A 309 -11.41 14.59 2.63
C SER A 309 -12.48 13.53 2.39
N ALA A 310 -13.03 12.99 3.48
CA ALA A 310 -14.27 12.22 3.43
C ALA A 310 -15.48 13.17 3.39
N LEU A 311 -16.56 12.79 2.70
CA LEU A 311 -17.85 13.46 2.80
C LEU A 311 -18.67 12.81 3.90
N VAL A 312 -18.97 13.57 4.95
CA VAL A 312 -19.70 13.08 6.13
C VAL A 312 -20.60 14.17 6.70
N ASP A 313 -21.73 13.77 7.27
CA ASP A 313 -22.66 14.72 7.88
C ASP A 313 -22.14 15.27 9.22
N ASP A 314 -21.54 14.40 10.07
CA ASP A 314 -20.93 14.78 11.34
C ASP A 314 -19.40 14.79 11.28
N LEU A 315 -18.82 15.98 11.17
CA LEU A 315 -17.37 16.18 11.14
C LEU A 315 -16.67 15.83 12.47
N LYS A 316 -17.40 15.60 13.56
CA LYS A 316 -16.83 15.23 14.87
C LYS A 316 -16.76 13.74 15.09
N ASP A 317 -17.51 12.94 14.32
CA ASP A 317 -17.64 11.49 14.52
C ASP A 317 -16.49 10.71 13.85
N SER A 318 -15.28 10.87 14.38
CA SER A 318 -14.11 10.08 13.98
C SER A 318 -13.37 9.59 15.22
N ARG A 319 -13.10 8.29 15.29
CA ARG A 319 -12.22 7.74 16.34
C ARG A 319 -10.76 8.07 16.08
N LEU A 320 -10.40 8.43 14.84
CA LEU A 320 -9.04 8.80 14.47
C LEU A 320 -8.58 10.14 15.04
N TRP A 321 -9.46 10.95 15.63
CA TRP A 321 -9.06 12.15 16.39
C TRP A 321 -8.02 11.86 17.50
N LYS A 322 -7.98 10.63 18.01
CA LYS A 322 -7.01 10.18 19.02
C LYS A 322 -5.69 9.66 18.43
N LEU A 323 -5.64 9.40 17.12
CA LEU A 323 -4.55 8.69 16.45
C LEU A 323 -3.88 9.49 15.33
N LYS A 324 -4.60 10.44 14.72
CA LYS A 324 -4.13 11.31 13.64
C LYS A 324 -4.09 12.77 14.09
N LYS A 325 -3.06 13.48 13.61
CA LYS A 325 -2.94 14.94 13.77
C LYS A 325 -3.99 15.70 12.94
N PHE A 326 -4.37 15.12 11.80
CA PHE A 326 -5.28 15.67 10.82
C PHE A 326 -6.34 14.63 10.49
N VAL A 327 -7.61 15.01 10.70
CA VAL A 327 -8.81 14.26 10.34
C VAL A 327 -9.61 15.20 9.44
N LEU A 328 -9.65 14.94 8.14
CA LEU A 328 -10.20 15.84 7.13
C LEU A 328 -11.55 15.30 6.65
N GLY A 329 -12.60 16.04 6.97
CA GLY A 329 -13.96 15.77 6.54
C GLY A 329 -14.55 17.02 5.92
N SER A 330 -15.49 16.83 5.00
CA SER A 330 -16.20 17.89 4.32
C SER A 330 -17.70 17.67 4.30
N GLN A 331 -18.45 18.77 4.36
CA GLN A 331 -19.92 18.71 4.31
C GLN A 331 -20.36 18.29 2.89
N PRO A 332 -21.18 17.23 2.71
CA PRO A 332 -21.42 16.64 1.39
C PRO A 332 -22.02 17.60 0.37
N GLN A 333 -23.17 18.18 0.70
CA GLN A 333 -23.95 19.00 -0.23
C GLN A 333 -23.23 20.26 -0.73
N PRO A 334 -22.70 21.15 0.14
CA PRO A 334 -22.03 22.36 -0.34
C PRO A 334 -20.71 22.05 -1.07
N THR A 335 -19.98 21.02 -0.65
CA THR A 335 -18.75 20.56 -1.32
C THR A 335 -19.03 20.09 -2.74
N LEU A 336 -19.99 19.17 -2.91
CA LEU A 336 -20.34 18.62 -4.22
C LEU A 336 -20.95 19.67 -5.15
N ALA A 337 -21.72 20.63 -4.61
CA ALA A 337 -22.21 21.77 -5.37
C ALA A 337 -21.07 22.62 -5.92
N ALA A 338 -20.06 22.93 -5.09
CA ALA A 338 -18.91 23.73 -5.51
C ALA A 338 -18.02 22.98 -6.51
N PHE A 339 -17.77 21.68 -6.30
CA PHE A 339 -17.01 20.85 -7.24
C PHE A 339 -17.70 20.78 -8.60
N LYS A 340 -19.03 20.58 -8.63
CA LYS A 340 -19.80 20.59 -9.88
C LYS A 340 -19.76 21.96 -10.56
N GLN A 341 -19.92 23.03 -9.80
CA GLN A 341 -19.82 24.38 -10.34
C GLN A 341 -18.43 24.64 -10.92
N ALA A 342 -17.37 24.13 -10.29
CA ALA A 342 -15.99 24.22 -10.77
C ALA A 342 -15.64 23.24 -11.91
N ASN A 343 -16.59 22.48 -12.46
CA ASN A 343 -16.37 21.44 -13.46
C ASN A 343 -15.35 20.37 -13.03
N LEU A 344 -15.35 19.96 -11.76
CA LEU A 344 -14.61 18.79 -11.31
C LEU A 344 -15.44 17.52 -11.55
N ASN A 345 -14.85 16.51 -12.19
CA ASN A 345 -15.61 15.38 -12.73
C ASN A 345 -15.26 14.03 -12.08
N VAL A 346 -13.97 13.82 -11.75
CA VAL A 346 -13.47 12.53 -11.23
C VAL A 346 -12.70 12.74 -9.93
N ALA A 347 -13.22 12.19 -8.84
CA ALA A 347 -12.57 12.21 -7.53
C ALA A 347 -11.64 11.00 -7.36
N LEU A 348 -10.36 11.26 -7.09
CA LEU A 348 -9.39 10.24 -6.69
C LEU A 348 -9.41 10.13 -5.16
N MET A 349 -9.84 8.97 -4.66
CA MET A 349 -10.10 8.74 -3.23
C MET A 349 -8.98 7.97 -2.53
N ALA A 350 -8.03 7.39 -3.27
CA ALA A 350 -6.91 6.65 -2.69
C ALA A 350 -5.83 7.58 -2.14
N ASN A 351 -6.09 8.14 -0.97
CA ASN A 351 -5.17 8.95 -0.19
C ASN A 351 -5.28 8.67 1.31
N ASN A 352 -4.48 9.37 2.09
CA ASN A 352 -4.40 9.24 3.54
C ASN A 352 -5.64 9.76 4.29
N HIS A 353 -6.51 10.54 3.64
CA HIS A 353 -7.65 11.23 4.24
C HIS A 353 -9.01 10.66 3.85
N GLY A 354 -9.11 9.89 2.75
CA GLY A 354 -10.38 9.27 2.34
C GLY A 354 -11.01 8.39 3.42
N ALA A 355 -10.18 7.75 4.27
CA ALA A 355 -10.62 6.88 5.37
C ALA A 355 -10.59 7.56 6.75
N ASP A 356 -10.63 8.89 6.83
CA ASP A 356 -10.52 9.62 8.10
C ASP A 356 -11.70 9.45 9.06
N TYR A 357 -12.84 9.08 8.49
CA TYR A 357 -14.08 8.70 9.19
C TYR A 357 -14.33 7.20 9.04
N GLU A 358 -13.22 6.48 8.87
CA GLU A 358 -13.13 5.02 8.75
C GLU A 358 -14.06 4.47 7.65
N GLU A 359 -14.48 3.20 7.78
CA GLU A 359 -15.30 2.52 6.76
C GLU A 359 -16.68 3.16 6.57
N SER A 360 -17.29 3.69 7.63
CA SER A 360 -18.56 4.44 7.53
C SER A 360 -18.41 5.69 6.66
N GLY A 361 -17.36 6.49 6.89
CA GLY A 361 -17.10 7.69 6.11
C GLY A 361 -16.78 7.42 4.65
N LEU A 362 -16.06 6.34 4.35
CA LEU A 362 -15.83 5.91 2.96
C LEU A 362 -17.15 5.56 2.26
N ARG A 363 -18.02 4.79 2.93
CA ARG A 363 -19.34 4.40 2.42
C ARG A 363 -20.24 5.61 2.17
N GLU A 364 -20.26 6.54 3.11
CA GLU A 364 -20.99 7.81 2.97
C GLU A 364 -20.44 8.65 1.81
N SER A 365 -19.12 8.76 1.70
CA SER A 365 -18.46 9.49 0.62
C SER A 365 -18.85 8.94 -0.74
N VAL A 366 -18.73 7.63 -0.94
CA VAL A 366 -19.12 6.97 -2.19
C VAL A 366 -20.61 7.16 -2.48
N LYS A 367 -21.48 6.98 -1.48
CA LYS A 367 -22.92 7.24 -1.62
C LYS A 367 -23.19 8.67 -2.10
N TYR A 368 -22.55 9.68 -1.51
CA TYR A 368 -22.77 11.08 -1.87
C TYR A 368 -22.22 11.42 -3.26
N LEU A 369 -21.05 10.88 -3.62
CA LEU A 369 -20.47 11.02 -4.97
C LEU A 369 -21.38 10.39 -6.03
N ASP A 370 -21.87 9.17 -5.79
CA ASP A 370 -22.80 8.47 -6.69
C ASP A 370 -24.12 9.25 -6.87
N GLN A 371 -24.69 9.76 -5.77
CA GLN A 371 -25.90 10.59 -5.79
C GLN A 371 -25.71 11.89 -6.58
N ALA A 372 -24.53 12.50 -6.49
CA ALA A 372 -24.17 13.68 -7.27
C ALA A 372 -23.74 13.36 -8.72
N LYS A 373 -23.69 12.07 -9.10
CA LYS A 373 -23.18 11.58 -10.39
C LYS A 373 -21.75 12.02 -10.66
N MET A 374 -20.93 12.12 -9.62
CA MET A 374 -19.50 12.41 -9.71
C MET A 374 -18.75 11.09 -9.74
N THR A 375 -17.93 10.88 -10.77
CA THR A 375 -17.17 9.63 -10.89
C THR A 375 -16.10 9.60 -9.81
N HIS A 376 -15.81 8.42 -9.27
CA HIS A 376 -14.74 8.22 -8.29
C HIS A 376 -14.03 6.90 -8.52
N ILE A 377 -12.75 6.85 -8.13
CA ILE A 377 -11.92 5.64 -8.14
C ILE A 377 -10.95 5.63 -6.94
N GLY A 378 -10.32 4.49 -6.70
CA GLY A 378 -9.34 4.33 -5.61
C GLY A 378 -9.96 3.99 -4.25
N VAL A 379 -11.26 3.67 -4.23
CA VAL A 379 -12.02 3.25 -3.05
C VAL A 379 -12.95 2.11 -3.45
N GLY A 380 -13.20 1.16 -2.54
CA GLY A 380 -14.13 0.06 -2.81
C GLY A 380 -14.49 -0.72 -1.56
N ARG A 381 -15.48 -1.60 -1.69
CA ARG A 381 -16.00 -2.57 -0.71
C ARG A 381 -14.98 -3.64 -0.35
N ASP A 382 -14.05 -3.90 -1.26
CA ASP A 382 -12.94 -4.80 -1.07
C ASP A 382 -11.75 -4.35 -1.92
N ILE A 383 -10.66 -5.11 -1.84
CA ILE A 383 -9.41 -4.82 -2.56
C ILE A 383 -9.55 -4.93 -4.08
N ASP A 384 -10.49 -5.74 -4.58
CA ASP A 384 -10.72 -5.86 -6.01
C ASP A 384 -11.39 -4.58 -6.53
N GLU A 385 -12.52 -4.17 -5.94
CA GLU A 385 -13.22 -2.94 -6.34
C GLU A 385 -12.34 -1.69 -6.19
N ALA A 386 -11.61 -1.56 -5.07
CA ALA A 386 -10.79 -0.37 -4.82
C ALA A 386 -9.70 -0.18 -5.89
N THR A 387 -9.22 -1.26 -6.49
CA THR A 387 -8.14 -1.23 -7.51
C THR A 387 -8.67 -1.18 -8.95
N VAL A 388 -9.99 -1.11 -9.15
CA VAL A 388 -10.59 -0.92 -10.48
C VAL A 388 -10.19 0.45 -11.05
N PRO A 389 -9.67 0.51 -12.29
CA PRO A 389 -9.33 1.79 -12.92
C PRO A 389 -10.56 2.48 -13.51
N LEU A 390 -10.40 3.76 -13.85
CA LEU A 390 -11.33 4.47 -14.73
C LEU A 390 -10.87 4.34 -16.18
N ARG A 391 -11.79 4.07 -17.13
CA ARG A 391 -11.52 4.19 -18.57
C ARG A 391 -12.23 5.39 -19.17
N ILE A 392 -11.48 6.28 -19.81
CA ILE A 392 -11.99 7.44 -20.53
C ILE A 392 -11.80 7.19 -22.02
N LYS A 393 -12.92 7.01 -22.73
CA LYS A 393 -12.96 6.80 -24.18
C LYS A 393 -13.05 8.13 -24.89
N THR A 394 -12.25 8.33 -25.92
CA THR A 394 -12.32 9.51 -26.79
C THR A 394 -12.33 9.08 -28.25
N GLY A 395 -12.61 10.01 -29.17
CA GLY A 395 -12.46 9.76 -30.61
C GLY A 395 -11.01 9.49 -31.05
N GLN A 396 -10.03 9.67 -30.16
CA GLN A 396 -8.59 9.58 -30.43
C GLN A 396 -7.92 8.41 -29.70
N GLY A 397 -8.64 7.68 -28.84
CA GLY A 397 -8.12 6.52 -28.10
C GLY A 397 -8.75 6.39 -26.72
N THR A 398 -8.16 5.54 -25.88
CA THR A 398 -8.62 5.34 -24.50
C THR A 398 -7.51 5.67 -23.50
N LEU A 399 -7.89 6.38 -22.44
CA LEU A 399 -7.06 6.63 -21.27
C LEU A 399 -7.56 5.75 -20.12
N THR A 400 -6.69 4.93 -19.54
CA THR A 400 -6.97 4.17 -18.32
C THR A 400 -6.25 4.83 -17.15
N VAL A 401 -6.99 5.21 -16.11
CA VAL A 401 -6.46 5.88 -14.91
C VAL A 401 -6.58 4.96 -13.71
N PHE A 402 -5.44 4.63 -13.10
CA PHE A 402 -5.37 3.96 -11.80
C PHE A 402 -5.08 4.98 -10.70
N ASN A 403 -5.64 4.75 -9.51
CA ASN A 403 -5.36 5.53 -8.32
C ASN A 403 -4.90 4.62 -7.18
N GLY A 404 -3.97 5.10 -6.34
CA GLY A 404 -3.44 4.28 -5.27
C GLY A 404 -2.72 5.08 -4.19
N TYR A 405 -2.79 4.59 -2.96
CA TYR A 405 -2.14 5.15 -1.78
C TYR A 405 -0.95 4.28 -1.36
N TRP A 406 0.22 4.87 -1.10
CA TRP A 406 1.41 4.09 -0.76
C TRP A 406 1.23 3.22 0.51
N TYR A 407 1.49 1.91 0.41
CA TYR A 407 1.36 1.03 1.56
C TYR A 407 2.32 1.37 2.72
N ASN A 408 1.85 1.26 3.96
CA ASN A 408 2.69 1.15 5.16
C ASN A 408 1.92 0.47 6.31
N ASP A 409 2.66 -0.13 7.25
CA ASP A 409 2.07 -0.95 8.32
C ASP A 409 1.21 -0.15 9.31
N ARG A 410 1.56 1.12 9.58
CA ARG A 410 0.75 1.97 10.47
C ARG A 410 -0.65 2.17 9.89
N ASN A 411 -0.73 2.51 8.62
CA ASN A 411 -1.99 2.71 7.91
C ASN A 411 -2.83 1.44 7.83
N TYR A 412 -2.17 0.31 7.59
CA TYR A 412 -2.86 -0.98 7.54
C TYR A 412 -3.38 -1.42 8.92
N ARG A 413 -2.53 -1.39 9.94
CA ARG A 413 -2.77 -2.08 11.21
C ARG A 413 -3.37 -1.18 12.30
N GLN A 414 -2.99 0.09 12.34
CA GLN A 414 -3.47 1.02 13.36
C GLN A 414 -4.64 1.88 12.86
N LEU A 415 -4.55 2.35 11.61
CA LEU A 415 -5.58 3.22 11.03
C LEU A 415 -6.61 2.47 10.19
N ASN A 416 -6.33 1.21 9.84
CA ASN A 416 -7.24 0.31 9.15
C ASN A 416 -7.77 0.86 7.81
N VAL A 417 -6.97 1.61 7.05
CA VAL A 417 -7.44 2.37 5.87
C VAL A 417 -7.53 1.55 4.57
N TYR A 418 -6.77 0.48 4.44
CA TYR A 418 -6.73 -0.33 3.22
C TYR A 418 -7.83 -1.41 3.23
N PRO A 419 -8.40 -1.74 2.06
CA PRO A 419 -9.46 -2.73 1.98
C PRO A 419 -8.91 -4.14 2.25
N LEU A 420 -9.81 -5.08 2.52
CA LEU A 420 -9.54 -6.53 2.51
C LEU A 420 -10.73 -7.19 1.80
N ILE A 421 -11.01 -8.47 2.05
CA ILE A 421 -12.27 -9.09 1.63
C ILE A 421 -13.41 -8.55 2.48
N ASP A 422 -14.47 -8.08 1.81
CA ASP A 422 -15.71 -7.54 2.39
C ASP A 422 -15.46 -6.45 3.45
N LYS A 423 -14.44 -5.64 3.20
CA LYS A 423 -14.03 -4.54 4.06
C LYS A 423 -13.62 -3.37 3.18
N TRP A 424 -14.33 -2.25 3.36
CA TRP A 424 -14.05 -1.05 2.59
C TRP A 424 -12.66 -0.52 2.87
N GLY A 425 -12.12 0.19 1.89
CA GLY A 425 -10.87 0.90 2.05
C GLY A 425 -10.41 1.60 0.79
N VAL A 426 -9.28 2.30 0.92
CA VAL A 426 -8.60 2.96 -0.17
C VAL A 426 -7.56 2.06 -0.83
N ALA A 427 -7.45 2.12 -2.15
CA ALA A 427 -6.57 1.25 -2.93
C ALA A 427 -5.09 1.41 -2.52
N PRO A 428 -4.39 0.36 -2.09
CA PRO A 428 -2.98 0.44 -1.75
C PRO A 428 -2.08 0.14 -2.95
N ILE A 429 -0.99 0.91 -3.11
CA ILE A 429 0.08 0.60 -4.07
C ILE A 429 0.86 -0.61 -3.55
N THR A 430 0.49 -1.79 -4.05
CA THR A 430 0.92 -3.12 -3.61
C THR A 430 1.11 -4.05 -4.81
N GLY A 431 1.49 -5.30 -4.59
CA GLY A 431 1.62 -6.28 -5.67
C GLY A 431 0.32 -6.47 -6.46
N ILE A 432 -0.83 -6.29 -5.81
CA ILE A 432 -2.16 -6.39 -6.42
C ILE A 432 -2.36 -5.29 -7.46
N LEU A 433 -2.17 -4.01 -7.10
CA LEU A 433 -2.31 -2.90 -8.05
C LEU A 433 -1.33 -3.04 -9.22
N LEU A 434 -0.09 -3.49 -8.96
CA LEU A 434 0.89 -3.76 -10.01
C LEU A 434 0.41 -4.87 -10.97
N ALA A 435 -0.21 -5.93 -10.45
CA ALA A 435 -0.79 -6.98 -11.27
C ALA A 435 -1.96 -6.47 -12.13
N LYS A 436 -2.82 -5.59 -11.57
CA LYS A 436 -3.92 -4.94 -12.31
C LYS A 436 -3.41 -4.08 -13.47
N ILE A 437 -2.37 -3.27 -13.24
CA ILE A 437 -1.74 -2.45 -14.28
C ILE A 437 -1.14 -3.34 -15.38
N LYS A 438 -0.43 -4.40 -14.98
CA LYS A 438 0.15 -5.36 -15.93
C LYS A 438 -0.92 -6.04 -16.78
N LYS A 439 -2.04 -6.42 -16.17
CA LYS A 439 -3.17 -7.02 -16.89
C LYS A 439 -3.81 -6.03 -17.86
N GLU A 440 -4.04 -4.79 -17.44
CA GLU A 440 -4.57 -3.74 -18.33
C GLU A 440 -3.67 -3.55 -19.56
N ARG A 441 -2.34 -3.50 -19.36
CA ARG A 441 -1.39 -3.40 -20.47
C ARG A 441 -1.44 -4.61 -21.40
N GLN A 442 -1.62 -5.81 -20.86
CA GLN A 442 -1.71 -7.06 -21.63
C GLN A 442 -3.00 -7.13 -22.45
N ASP A 443 -4.15 -6.82 -21.83
CA ASP A 443 -5.47 -6.90 -22.48
C ASP A 443 -5.72 -5.73 -23.44
N HIS A 444 -5.14 -4.56 -23.15
CA HIS A 444 -5.37 -3.32 -23.87
C HIS A 444 -4.05 -2.58 -24.17
N PRO A 445 -3.18 -3.18 -25.00
CA PRO A 445 -1.85 -2.62 -25.28
C PRO A 445 -1.87 -1.21 -25.87
N GLN A 446 -2.97 -0.81 -26.51
CA GLN A 446 -3.20 0.51 -27.12
C GLN A 446 -3.71 1.59 -26.16
N ASN A 447 -4.15 1.22 -24.95
CA ASN A 447 -4.63 2.21 -23.98
C ASN A 447 -3.43 2.98 -23.41
N LEU A 448 -3.62 4.29 -23.21
CA LEU A 448 -2.69 5.08 -22.43
C LEU A 448 -2.98 4.83 -20.95
N ILE A 449 -2.00 4.35 -20.18
CA ILE A 449 -2.17 4.01 -18.76
C ILE A 449 -1.52 5.10 -17.90
N VAL A 450 -2.34 5.82 -17.14
CA VAL A 450 -1.89 6.80 -16.15
C VAL A 450 -2.09 6.24 -14.76
N VAL A 451 -1.08 6.37 -13.91
CA VAL A 451 -1.22 6.08 -12.48
C VAL A 451 -1.12 7.39 -11.72
N SER A 452 -2.14 7.69 -10.93
CA SER A 452 -2.18 8.84 -10.02
C SER A 452 -2.00 8.38 -8.56
N PRO A 453 -0.77 8.26 -8.05
CA PRO A 453 -0.52 7.82 -6.70
C PRO A 453 -0.57 8.97 -5.69
N HIS A 454 -1.09 8.72 -4.49
CA HIS A 454 -0.88 9.58 -3.33
C HIS A 454 0.25 9.01 -2.46
N TRP A 455 1.32 9.79 -2.26
CA TRP A 455 2.54 9.33 -1.57
C TRP A 455 3.44 10.49 -1.14
N GLY A 456 4.58 10.16 -0.55
CA GLY A 456 5.55 11.18 -0.12
C GLY A 456 5.27 11.66 1.28
N VAL A 457 5.96 12.74 1.65
CA VAL A 457 5.89 13.34 2.99
C VAL A 457 5.64 14.82 2.81
N ASP A 458 4.68 15.37 3.57
CA ASP A 458 4.24 16.75 3.49
C ASP A 458 5.43 17.71 3.40
N PHE A 459 5.46 18.53 2.34
CA PHE A 459 6.44 19.56 2.05
C PHE A 459 7.91 19.08 1.95
N ARG A 460 8.16 17.78 1.80
CA ARG A 460 9.51 17.21 1.62
C ARG A 460 9.80 16.89 0.17
N ASP A 461 11.08 16.66 -0.13
CA ASP A 461 11.54 16.22 -1.44
C ASP A 461 11.20 14.75 -1.73
N VAL A 462 11.34 14.37 -3.00
CA VAL A 462 11.09 13.02 -3.48
C VAL A 462 11.93 12.00 -2.72
N THR A 463 11.25 11.04 -2.09
CA THR A 463 11.89 9.98 -1.29
C THR A 463 12.38 8.81 -2.15
N THR A 464 13.33 8.02 -1.63
CA THR A 464 13.76 6.76 -2.27
C THR A 464 12.60 5.78 -2.47
N LYS A 465 11.63 5.77 -1.53
CA LYS A 465 10.43 4.93 -1.64
C LYS A 465 9.56 5.34 -2.82
N GLN A 466 9.33 6.63 -3.03
CA GLN A 466 8.60 7.14 -4.21
C GLN A 466 9.30 6.71 -5.50
N ARG A 467 10.62 6.93 -5.62
CA ARG A 467 11.38 6.51 -6.80
C ARG A 467 11.29 5.01 -7.08
N ARG A 468 11.40 4.18 -6.04
CA ARG A 468 11.26 2.73 -6.16
C ARG A 468 9.87 2.32 -6.65
N LEU A 469 8.81 2.90 -6.07
CA LEU A 469 7.43 2.62 -6.49
C LEU A 469 7.17 3.09 -7.92
N ALA A 470 7.68 4.26 -8.32
CA ALA A 470 7.56 4.77 -9.68
C ALA A 470 8.18 3.79 -10.70
N LYS A 471 9.39 3.28 -10.43
CA LYS A 471 10.01 2.24 -11.27
C LYS A 471 9.16 0.97 -11.38
N GLN A 472 8.53 0.55 -10.28
CA GLN A 472 7.65 -0.63 -10.28
C GLN A 472 6.37 -0.39 -11.10
N LEU A 473 5.79 0.81 -11.01
CA LEU A 473 4.59 1.19 -11.76
C LEU A 473 4.86 1.29 -13.26
N VAL A 474 5.98 1.92 -13.66
CA VAL A 474 6.42 1.95 -15.08
C VAL A 474 6.69 0.54 -15.58
N ALA A 475 7.43 -0.28 -14.82
CA ALA A 475 7.70 -1.67 -15.20
C ALA A 475 6.43 -2.55 -15.28
N ALA A 476 5.36 -2.18 -14.55
CA ALA A 476 4.06 -2.84 -14.67
C ALA A 476 3.28 -2.42 -15.92
N GLY A 477 3.64 -1.31 -16.58
CA GLY A 477 3.04 -0.85 -17.83
C GLY A 477 2.42 0.54 -17.78
N ALA A 478 2.67 1.34 -16.73
CA ALA A 478 2.22 2.73 -16.69
C ALA A 478 2.98 3.61 -17.69
N ASP A 479 2.26 4.38 -18.50
CA ASP A 479 2.84 5.32 -19.46
C ASP A 479 3.17 6.68 -18.82
N MET A 480 2.44 7.04 -17.77
CA MET A 480 2.64 8.29 -17.03
C MET A 480 2.32 8.09 -15.55
N ILE A 481 3.05 8.81 -14.69
CA ILE A 481 2.79 8.84 -13.25
C ILE A 481 2.61 10.28 -12.80
N VAL A 482 1.48 10.55 -12.15
CA VAL A 482 1.10 11.90 -11.68
C VAL A 482 0.80 11.86 -10.19
N GLY A 483 1.80 12.18 -9.37
CA GLY A 483 1.75 12.00 -7.93
C GLY A 483 1.08 13.14 -7.16
N HIS A 484 0.61 12.81 -5.96
CA HIS A 484 -0.13 13.65 -5.02
C HIS A 484 0.38 13.48 -3.59
N GLY A 485 -0.09 14.30 -2.64
CA GLY A 485 0.06 14.10 -1.20
C GLY A 485 1.30 14.71 -0.54
N ALA A 486 2.28 15.19 -1.32
CA ALA A 486 3.39 15.95 -0.75
C ALA A 486 3.01 17.41 -0.42
N HIS A 487 1.82 17.88 -0.83
CA HIS A 487 1.33 19.26 -0.66
C HIS A 487 2.23 20.38 -1.22
N ALA A 488 3.25 20.01 -2.01
CA ALA A 488 4.17 20.91 -2.69
C ALA A 488 4.58 20.30 -4.03
N LEU A 489 4.89 21.16 -5.01
CA LEU A 489 5.44 20.70 -6.29
C LEU A 489 6.78 19.99 -6.06
N GLN A 490 6.85 18.71 -6.44
CA GLN A 490 8.05 17.89 -6.35
C GLN A 490 8.77 17.78 -7.69
N GLY A 491 9.94 17.14 -7.68
CA GLY A 491 10.73 16.94 -8.89
C GLY A 491 10.05 16.06 -9.94
N ILE A 492 10.56 16.14 -11.16
CA ILE A 492 10.08 15.40 -12.34
C ILE A 492 11.21 14.46 -12.80
N GLU A 493 10.89 13.26 -13.26
CA GLU A 493 11.86 12.31 -13.80
C GLU A 493 11.31 11.65 -15.07
N MET A 494 12.19 11.25 -15.99
CA MET A 494 11.85 10.36 -17.11
C MET A 494 12.35 8.96 -16.79
N LEU A 495 11.43 8.00 -16.66
CA LEU A 495 11.76 6.59 -16.40
C LEU A 495 11.46 5.78 -17.65
N ASP A 496 12.50 5.28 -18.32
CA ASP A 496 12.38 4.47 -19.54
C ASP A 496 11.50 5.15 -20.62
N GLY A 497 11.59 6.48 -20.74
CA GLY A 497 10.80 7.28 -21.68
C GLY A 497 9.42 7.74 -21.17
N HIS A 498 9.03 7.36 -19.94
CA HIS A 498 7.75 7.69 -19.35
C HIS A 498 7.86 8.84 -18.32
N PRO A 499 7.04 9.90 -18.41
CA PRO A 499 7.10 11.02 -17.48
C PRO A 499 6.57 10.63 -16.10
N VAL A 500 7.32 11.02 -15.07
CA VAL A 500 6.97 10.88 -13.66
C VAL A 500 7.00 12.24 -12.99
N ILE A 501 5.82 12.77 -12.68
CA ILE A 501 5.66 13.95 -11.85
C ILE A 501 5.43 13.46 -10.43
N TYR A 502 6.42 13.58 -9.54
CA TYR A 502 6.34 12.95 -8.22
C TYR A 502 5.28 13.56 -7.30
N GLY A 503 4.93 14.81 -7.50
CA GLY A 503 3.95 15.53 -6.69
C GLY A 503 3.52 16.80 -7.40
N LEU A 504 2.25 16.89 -7.81
CA LEU A 504 1.66 18.11 -8.36
C LEU A 504 1.54 19.22 -7.31
N GLY A 505 1.56 18.88 -6.03
CA GLY A 505 1.24 19.80 -4.94
C GLY A 505 -0.25 20.06 -4.82
N ASN A 506 -0.59 21.09 -4.03
CA ASN A 506 -1.99 21.48 -3.84
C ASN A 506 -2.57 22.10 -5.11
N ALA A 507 -3.88 21.97 -5.32
CA ALA A 507 -4.64 22.82 -6.22
C ALA A 507 -5.54 23.75 -5.40
N PHE A 508 -6.73 23.25 -5.03
CA PHE A 508 -7.74 23.98 -4.25
C PHE A 508 -7.79 23.43 -2.82
N PHE A 509 -6.70 23.63 -2.07
CA PHE A 509 -6.53 23.09 -0.72
C PHE A 509 -6.56 24.21 0.31
N ASN A 510 -7.64 24.34 1.07
CA ASN A 510 -7.89 25.49 1.93
C ASN A 510 -7.25 25.34 3.32
N SER A 511 -5.91 25.22 3.33
CA SER A 511 -5.05 25.23 4.52
C SER A 511 -4.20 26.50 4.58
N ASP A 512 -3.67 26.83 5.76
CA ASP A 512 -2.74 27.97 5.91
C ASP A 512 -1.36 27.71 5.26
N GLY A 513 -1.09 26.47 4.83
CA GLY A 513 0.21 26.01 4.32
C GLY A 513 1.33 25.95 5.40
N GLU A 514 2.40 25.21 5.11
CA GLU A 514 3.59 25.13 5.99
C GLU A 514 4.89 25.57 5.26
N PHE A 515 4.79 26.27 4.12
CA PHE A 515 5.95 26.64 3.29
C PHE A 515 7.03 27.46 4.03
N ALA A 516 6.65 28.29 5.02
CA ALA A 516 7.62 29.02 5.84
C ALA A 516 8.50 28.10 6.71
N THR A 517 7.97 26.94 7.10
CA THR A 517 8.69 25.91 7.86
C THR A 517 9.56 25.04 6.95
N TYR A 518 9.19 24.92 5.68
CA TYR A 518 9.88 24.09 4.68
C TYR A 518 10.35 24.95 3.51
N PRO A 519 11.48 25.68 3.65
CA PRO A 519 11.95 26.64 2.65
C PRO A 519 12.34 26.00 1.31
N THR A 520 12.56 24.68 1.27
CA THR A 520 12.82 23.94 0.03
C THR A 520 11.55 23.48 -0.67
N ALA A 521 10.37 23.59 -0.04
CA ALA A 521 9.10 23.22 -0.64
C ALA A 521 8.66 24.31 -1.63
N LEU A 522 8.35 23.91 -2.86
CA LEU A 522 7.89 24.83 -3.89
C LEU A 522 6.41 25.18 -3.64
N PRO A 523 6.06 26.47 -3.41
CA PRO A 523 4.70 26.92 -3.08
C PRO A 523 3.76 27.01 -4.29
N TYR A 524 3.88 26.02 -5.17
CA TYR A 524 3.19 25.94 -6.44
C TYR A 524 2.42 24.62 -6.56
N GLY A 525 1.38 24.65 -7.36
CA GLY A 525 0.57 23.51 -7.76
C GLY A 525 0.68 23.28 -9.26
N GLY A 526 0.35 22.07 -9.71
CA GLY A 526 0.37 21.68 -11.12
C GLY A 526 -1.00 21.26 -11.64
N PHE A 527 -1.25 21.56 -12.92
CA PHE A 527 -2.31 20.98 -13.74
C PHE A 527 -1.65 20.19 -14.86
N TRP A 528 -1.82 18.87 -14.85
CA TRP A 528 -1.30 17.98 -15.88
C TRP A 528 -2.36 17.76 -16.95
N GLU A 529 -2.22 18.46 -18.07
CA GLU A 529 -3.10 18.34 -19.23
C GLU A 529 -2.61 17.22 -20.16
N ILE A 530 -3.55 16.39 -20.60
CA ILE A 530 -3.34 15.33 -21.57
C ILE A 530 -4.22 15.63 -22.79
N HIS A 531 -3.54 15.89 -23.92
CA HIS A 531 -4.11 16.19 -25.22
C HIS A 531 -3.97 14.94 -26.10
N LEU A 532 -5.03 14.15 -26.21
CA LEU A 532 -4.97 12.89 -26.96
C LEU A 532 -5.09 13.15 -28.47
N GLY A 533 -4.03 12.84 -29.21
CA GLY A 533 -4.04 12.75 -30.68
C GLY A 533 -3.99 11.30 -31.18
N LYS A 534 -4.23 11.10 -32.49
CA LYS A 534 -4.17 9.77 -33.13
C LYS A 534 -2.77 9.16 -33.09
N GLN A 535 -1.74 9.98 -33.24
CA GLN A 535 -0.34 9.53 -33.38
C GLN A 535 0.57 10.03 -32.26
N THR A 536 0.21 11.13 -31.61
CA THR A 536 0.98 11.72 -30.52
C THR A 536 0.04 12.06 -29.36
N VAL A 537 0.55 11.97 -28.15
CA VAL A 537 -0.13 12.50 -26.96
C VAL A 537 0.67 13.71 -26.51
N GLY A 538 0.07 14.89 -26.67
CA GLY A 538 0.63 16.11 -26.12
C GLY A 538 0.33 16.19 -24.63
N CYS A 539 1.32 16.57 -23.83
CA CYS A 539 1.14 16.80 -22.42
C CYS A 539 1.70 18.15 -22.01
N THR A 540 0.96 18.84 -21.16
CA THR A 540 1.33 20.17 -20.67
C THR A 540 1.18 20.19 -19.16
N LEU A 541 2.26 20.52 -18.46
CA LEU A 541 2.23 20.83 -17.03
C LEU A 541 2.16 22.36 -16.87
N GLN A 542 0.98 22.83 -16.52
CA GLN A 542 0.74 24.23 -16.13
C GLN A 542 0.94 24.41 -14.63
N PHE A 543 1.25 25.63 -14.19
CA PHE A 543 1.55 25.93 -12.79
C PHE A 543 0.66 27.02 -12.19
N ILE A 544 0.32 26.84 -10.93
CA ILE A 544 -0.45 27.82 -10.14
C ILE A 544 0.26 28.13 -8.82
N ARG A 545 0.04 29.33 -8.29
CA ARG A 545 0.44 29.70 -6.92
C ARG A 545 -0.53 29.09 -5.92
N THR A 546 -0.01 28.45 -4.88
CA THR A 546 -0.82 27.73 -3.89
C THR A 546 -0.52 28.11 -2.44
N ASN A 547 0.42 29.02 -2.21
CA ASN A 547 0.62 29.60 -0.89
C ASN A 547 -0.56 30.53 -0.53
N ASN A 548 -1.52 29.99 0.22
CA ASN A 548 -2.75 30.67 0.60
C ASN A 548 -2.55 31.94 1.44
N GLN A 549 -1.40 32.11 2.10
CA GLN A 549 -1.08 33.36 2.79
C GLN A 549 -0.87 34.52 1.82
N VAL A 550 -0.42 34.21 0.60
CA VAL A 550 -0.19 35.15 -0.51
C VAL A 550 -1.44 35.23 -1.39
N THR A 551 -1.97 34.10 -1.82
CA THR A 551 -3.10 34.05 -2.77
C THR A 551 -4.45 34.37 -2.14
N LYS A 552 -4.50 34.43 -0.81
CA LYS A 552 -5.73 34.58 -0.01
C LYS A 552 -6.74 33.48 -0.33
N PHE A 553 -6.26 32.23 -0.41
CA PHE A 553 -7.09 31.05 -0.69
C PHE A 553 -7.75 31.03 -2.09
N GLN A 554 -7.28 31.89 -3.00
CA GLN A 554 -7.65 31.87 -4.42
C GLN A 554 -6.40 31.59 -5.26
N PRO A 555 -6.02 30.31 -5.44
CA PRO A 555 -4.97 29.92 -6.37
C PRO A 555 -5.13 30.62 -7.72
N ASN A 556 -4.01 30.97 -8.32
CA ASN A 556 -3.99 31.67 -9.60
C ASN A 556 -2.74 31.30 -10.39
N TRP A 557 -2.76 31.53 -11.69
CA TRP A 557 -1.62 31.30 -12.57
C TRP A 557 -0.35 31.97 -12.03
N VAL A 558 0.76 31.29 -12.30
CA VAL A 558 2.11 31.79 -12.03
C VAL A 558 2.42 32.98 -12.93
N THR A 559 3.26 33.89 -12.44
CA THR A 559 3.86 34.93 -13.27
C THR A 559 5.11 34.38 -13.98
N ALA A 560 5.67 35.12 -14.95
CA ALA A 560 6.95 34.76 -15.55
C ALA A 560 8.08 34.63 -14.50
N ALA A 561 8.07 35.47 -13.47
CA ALA A 561 9.05 35.39 -12.37
C ALA A 561 8.87 34.15 -11.50
N ASP A 562 7.62 33.77 -11.22
CA ASP A 562 7.29 32.51 -10.53
C ASP A 562 7.75 31.31 -11.35
N PHE A 563 7.53 31.33 -12.67
CA PHE A 563 7.93 30.25 -13.56
C PHE A 563 9.45 30.03 -13.57
N GLU A 564 10.25 31.09 -13.63
CA GLU A 564 11.71 30.94 -13.52
C GLU A 564 12.14 30.36 -12.15
N GLN A 565 11.44 30.72 -11.06
CA GLN A 565 11.69 30.11 -9.75
C GLN A 565 11.34 28.61 -9.75
N ILE A 566 10.25 28.22 -10.41
CA ILE A 566 9.87 26.81 -10.57
C ILE A 566 10.95 26.06 -11.33
N ILE A 567 11.42 26.56 -12.47
CA ILE A 567 12.46 25.90 -13.28
C ILE A 567 13.75 25.75 -12.46
N GLN A 568 14.20 26.81 -11.78
CA GLN A 568 15.38 26.74 -10.91
C GLN A 568 15.19 25.74 -9.76
N GLY A 569 14.01 25.73 -9.13
CA GLY A 569 13.66 24.80 -8.06
C GLY A 569 13.64 23.34 -8.53
N LEU A 570 13.08 23.07 -9.72
CA LEU A 570 13.08 21.74 -10.32
C LEU A 570 14.50 21.26 -10.65
N ILE A 571 15.37 22.14 -11.17
CA ILE A 571 16.79 21.84 -11.41
C ILE A 571 17.51 21.52 -10.09
N GLN A 572 17.31 22.32 -9.04
CA GLN A 572 17.90 22.07 -7.72
C GLN A 572 17.44 20.74 -7.10
N LYS A 573 16.19 20.35 -7.35
CA LYS A 573 15.64 19.04 -6.97
C LYS A 573 16.14 17.87 -7.84
N LYS A 574 17.06 18.14 -8.77
CA LYS A 574 17.62 17.16 -9.73
C LYS A 574 16.54 16.54 -10.62
N SER A 575 15.57 17.35 -11.04
CA SER A 575 14.56 16.89 -12.00
C SER A 575 15.22 16.64 -13.36
N ASP A 576 14.75 15.63 -14.06
CA ASP A 576 15.11 15.40 -15.45
C ASP A 576 14.13 16.15 -16.36
N LEU A 577 14.61 17.27 -16.91
CA LEU A 577 13.86 18.11 -17.85
C LEU A 577 14.35 17.95 -19.29
N SER A 578 15.23 16.98 -19.58
CA SER A 578 15.91 16.87 -20.89
C SER A 578 14.95 16.60 -22.05
N GLY A 579 13.87 15.86 -21.81
CA GLY A 579 12.81 15.59 -22.79
C GLY A 579 11.71 16.66 -22.87
N TRP A 580 11.79 17.71 -22.05
CA TRP A 580 10.72 18.70 -21.88
C TRP A 580 11.02 19.98 -22.66
N ASN A 581 10.00 20.50 -23.35
CA ASN A 581 10.03 21.86 -23.87
C ASN A 581 9.65 22.84 -22.74
N ILE A 582 10.59 23.68 -22.35
CA ILE A 582 10.37 24.74 -21.35
C ILE A 582 9.81 25.97 -22.06
N ASN A 583 8.48 26.06 -22.12
CA ASN A 583 7.78 27.15 -22.80
C ASN A 583 7.60 28.34 -21.86
N ARG A 584 8.39 29.39 -22.09
CA ARG A 584 8.37 30.63 -21.29
C ARG A 584 7.24 31.58 -21.65
N GLU A 585 6.70 31.48 -22.87
CA GLU A 585 5.57 32.32 -23.32
C GLU A 585 4.28 31.89 -22.61
N ASP A 586 4.07 30.59 -22.48
CA ASP A 586 2.90 30.01 -21.79
C ASP A 586 3.17 29.66 -20.31
N GLN A 587 4.40 29.85 -19.83
CA GLN A 587 4.84 29.46 -18.47
C GLN A 587 4.54 27.99 -18.13
N SER A 588 4.80 27.08 -19.08
CA SER A 588 4.47 25.66 -18.98
C SER A 588 5.64 24.74 -19.33
N LEU A 589 5.56 23.49 -18.87
CA LEU A 589 6.43 22.41 -19.34
C LEU A 589 5.65 21.50 -20.27
N GLN A 590 6.12 21.33 -21.50
CA GLN A 590 5.44 20.54 -22.52
C GLN A 590 6.25 19.28 -22.87
N PHE A 591 5.56 18.18 -23.08
CA PHE A 591 6.13 16.89 -23.45
C PHE A 591 5.23 16.20 -24.47
N ASN A 592 5.82 15.55 -25.48
CA ASN A 592 5.07 14.74 -26.44
C ASN A 592 5.44 13.27 -26.25
N LEU A 593 4.46 12.46 -25.89
CA LEU A 593 4.60 11.01 -25.84
C LEU A 593 4.25 10.41 -27.20
N GLY A 594 5.18 9.65 -27.77
CA GLY A 594 4.92 8.84 -28.97
C GLY A 594 3.98 7.68 -28.65
N ARG A 595 3.06 7.35 -29.57
CA ARG A 595 2.13 6.23 -29.46
C ARG A 595 2.51 5.06 -30.35
#